data_AF-A0A8X6H394-F1
#
_entry.id   AF-A0A8X6H394-F1
#
_cell.length_a   1.000
_cell.length_b   1.000
_cell.length_c   1.000
_cell.angle_alpha   90.00
_cell.angle_beta   90.00
_cell.angle_gamma   90.00
#
_symmetry.space_group_name_H-M   'P 1'
#
loop_
_entity.id
_entity.type
_entity.pdbx_description
1 polymer ?
#
loop_
_entity_poly.entity_id
_entity_poly.type
_entity_poly.pdbx_seq_one_letter_code
_entity_poly.pdbx_strand_id
1 'polypeptide(L)'
;MSSGLPDNVENDSYDTYESFLKAQSCMGESEDESSVDGCEENAANEHLEPVFIKKAEKAYESYTSFIEEDVDDSEEKIKVIYIPSKLMEVVSLQHPASVTLCGYVKVTVQLGHVSILGHRLEEEASVNVFSTEGVGWKKVSTLKSCHKSTIEGFHKKLQCLLNNEKERDVQEFLDNIGSRTIVLILEKALLPLPLQFLELYSPKAIHPKNSRRNIEQIVNVSDCSPQPLDLCCNETKNLININSDYKLIAKEVIKASLKSVSENEAHGPRILVYGPQGAGKSTLLRYLINTTLNKFDDVYYLDTDPGQTEFSPPGVVSLTKVTGPLLGPSFSHLRTPY
;
A
#
# COMPACT_ATOMS: atom_id res chain seq x y z
N MET A 1 5.48 44.90 -40.68
CA MET A 1 6.32 43.79 -41.16
C MET A 1 6.90 43.14 -39.91
N SER A 2 6.20 42.20 -39.28
CA SER A 2 6.12 40.76 -39.64
C SER A 2 7.49 40.09 -39.70
N SER A 3 7.84 39.35 -38.64
CA SER A 3 8.46 38.02 -38.63
C SER A 3 8.59 37.65 -37.14
N GLY A 4 7.91 36.65 -36.57
CA GLY A 4 7.45 35.37 -37.12
C GLY A 4 8.30 34.26 -36.49
N LEU A 5 8.18 34.06 -35.17
CA LEU A 5 8.67 32.86 -34.49
C LEU A 5 7.62 31.76 -34.72
N PRO A 6 8.03 30.52 -35.04
CA PRO A 6 7.06 29.44 -35.28
C PRO A 6 6.45 29.01 -33.95
N ASP A 7 5.15 29.34 -33.79
CA ASP A 7 4.24 28.61 -32.93
C ASP A 7 4.10 27.19 -33.49
N ASN A 8 4.70 26.21 -32.83
CA ASN A 8 4.30 24.79 -32.81
C ASN A 8 5.32 24.01 -31.96
N VAL A 9 5.18 24.12 -30.64
CA VAL A 9 5.60 23.05 -29.74
C VAL A 9 4.29 22.48 -29.22
N GLU A 10 3.87 21.36 -29.79
CA GLU A 10 2.78 20.56 -29.24
C GLU A 10 3.13 20.24 -27.79
N ASN A 11 2.25 20.70 -26.90
CA ASN A 11 2.35 20.49 -25.47
C ASN A 11 1.89 19.04 -25.22
N ASP A 12 2.77 18.08 -25.52
CA ASP A 12 2.54 16.67 -25.19
C ASP A 12 2.59 16.52 -23.66
N SER A 13 1.42 16.64 -23.02
CA SER A 13 1.21 16.26 -21.62
C SER A 13 1.42 14.75 -21.52
N TYR A 14 2.54 14.35 -20.92
CA TYR A 14 2.87 12.96 -20.60
C TYR A 14 2.18 12.48 -19.32
N ASP A 15 0.95 12.93 -19.07
CA ASP A 15 0.26 12.69 -17.79
C ASP A 15 -0.75 11.52 -17.85
N THR A 16 -0.86 10.82 -18.98
CA THR A 16 -1.91 9.80 -19.20
C THR A 16 -1.35 8.39 -19.38
N TYR A 17 -2.20 7.38 -19.13
CA TYR A 17 -1.90 5.97 -19.40
C TYR A 17 -1.52 5.70 -20.86
N GLU A 18 -2.09 6.46 -21.81
CA GLU A 18 -1.73 6.37 -23.23
C GLU A 18 -0.29 6.82 -23.48
N SER A 19 0.18 7.84 -22.76
CA SER A 19 1.58 8.31 -22.81
C SER A 19 2.55 7.22 -22.35
N PHE A 20 2.18 6.44 -21.32
CA PHE A 20 2.97 5.28 -20.85
C PHE A 20 3.06 4.18 -21.93
N LEU A 21 1.95 3.80 -22.55
CA LEU A 21 1.94 2.79 -23.62
C LEU A 21 2.78 3.22 -24.83
N LYS A 22 2.71 4.52 -25.20
CA LYS A 22 3.51 5.09 -26.28
C LYS A 22 5.01 4.99 -25.98
N ALA A 23 5.44 5.35 -24.76
CA ALA A 23 6.83 5.21 -24.33
C ALA A 23 7.30 3.75 -24.31
N GLN A 24 6.43 2.81 -23.91
CA GLN A 24 6.74 1.38 -23.93
C GLN A 24 6.93 0.85 -25.36
N SER A 25 6.15 1.33 -26.34
CA SER A 25 6.30 0.93 -27.74
C SER A 25 7.59 1.47 -28.39
N CYS A 26 8.05 2.66 -28.01
CA CYS A 26 9.25 3.27 -28.59
C CYS A 26 10.57 2.62 -28.14
N MET A 27 10.56 1.79 -27.09
CA MET A 27 11.74 1.07 -26.60
C MET A 27 12.00 -0.25 -27.37
N GLY A 28 11.12 -0.63 -28.31
CA GLY A 28 11.25 -1.83 -29.14
C GLY A 28 11.91 -1.61 -30.51
N GLU A 29 12.22 -0.37 -30.88
CA GLU A 29 12.84 -0.03 -32.17
C GLU A 29 14.20 0.62 -31.93
N SER A 30 15.23 -0.19 -31.71
CA SER A 30 16.61 0.25 -31.95
C SER A 30 16.95 -0.02 -33.42
N GLU A 31 17.17 1.05 -34.17
CA GLU A 31 17.75 1.02 -35.52
C GLU A 31 19.19 0.49 -35.44
N ASP A 32 19.43 -0.73 -35.93
CA ASP A 32 20.77 -1.24 -36.22
C ASP A 32 21.01 -1.23 -37.74
N GLU A 33 21.57 -0.13 -38.25
CA GLU A 33 22.38 -0.14 -39.47
C GLU A 33 23.86 -0.11 -39.09
N SER A 34 24.49 -1.27 -38.97
CA SER A 34 25.88 -1.44 -39.42
C SER A 34 26.21 -2.92 -39.64
N SER A 35 26.75 -3.20 -40.82
CA SER A 35 27.14 -4.51 -41.33
C SER A 35 28.53 -4.91 -40.83
N VAL A 36 28.66 -6.07 -40.17
CA VAL A 36 29.89 -6.86 -40.14
C VAL A 36 29.54 -8.35 -40.08
N ASP A 37 30.18 -9.11 -40.97
CA ASP A 37 30.04 -10.53 -41.27
C ASP A 37 30.19 -11.50 -40.07
N GLY A 38 29.31 -12.50 -40.06
CA GLY A 38 29.63 -13.93 -39.95
C GLY A 38 30.10 -14.48 -38.60
N CYS A 39 29.19 -15.19 -37.91
CA CYS A 39 29.46 -16.48 -37.23
C CYS A 39 28.14 -17.14 -36.77
N GLU A 40 27.79 -18.24 -37.46
CA GLU A 40 26.98 -19.40 -37.05
C GLU A 40 25.73 -19.20 -36.16
N GLU A 41 24.55 -19.19 -36.81
CA GLU A 41 23.27 -19.56 -36.20
C GLU A 41 23.26 -21.06 -35.84
N ASN A 42 23.23 -21.39 -34.55
CA ASN A 42 22.62 -22.63 -34.10
C ASN A 42 21.21 -22.32 -33.59
N ALA A 43 20.23 -22.63 -34.44
CA ALA A 43 18.83 -22.66 -34.10
C ALA A 43 18.56 -23.71 -33.00
N ALA A 44 18.34 -23.25 -31.78
CA ALA A 44 17.65 -24.01 -30.75
C ALA A 44 16.30 -23.33 -30.50
N ASN A 45 15.32 -23.71 -31.33
CA ASN A 45 13.91 -23.47 -31.07
C ASN A 45 13.50 -24.41 -29.93
N GLU A 46 13.90 -24.10 -28.70
CA GLU A 46 13.41 -24.81 -27.52
C GLU A 46 12.00 -24.32 -27.24
N HIS A 47 11.04 -25.19 -27.53
CA HIS A 47 9.68 -25.11 -27.03
C HIS A 47 9.70 -24.74 -25.54
N LEU A 48 9.33 -23.49 -25.23
CA LEU A 48 9.00 -23.06 -23.88
C LEU A 48 8.01 -24.07 -23.28
N GLU A 49 8.43 -24.81 -22.26
CA GLU A 49 7.62 -25.89 -21.72
C GLU A 49 6.26 -25.34 -21.24
N PRO A 50 5.15 -25.99 -21.59
CA PRO A 50 3.78 -25.54 -21.29
C PRO A 50 3.47 -25.41 -19.79
N VAL A 51 4.37 -25.84 -18.91
CA VAL A 51 4.28 -25.69 -17.46
C VAL A 51 4.59 -24.25 -17.01
N PHE A 52 5.56 -23.58 -17.64
CA PHE A 52 5.99 -22.23 -17.24
C PHE A 52 4.95 -21.17 -17.62
N ILE A 53 4.38 -21.27 -18.82
CA ILE A 53 3.31 -20.39 -19.31
C ILE A 53 2.09 -20.50 -18.38
N LYS A 54 1.66 -21.73 -18.04
CA LYS A 54 0.56 -21.97 -17.11
C LYS A 54 0.81 -21.39 -15.71
N LYS A 55 2.06 -21.35 -15.25
CA LYS A 55 2.41 -20.77 -13.94
C LYS A 55 2.30 -19.25 -13.96
N ALA A 56 2.74 -18.59 -15.04
CA ALA A 56 2.64 -17.15 -15.23
C ALA A 56 1.17 -16.71 -15.44
N GLU A 57 0.41 -17.43 -16.26
CA GLU A 57 -1.02 -17.19 -16.48
C GLU A 57 -1.81 -17.33 -15.17
N LYS A 58 -1.57 -18.40 -14.40
CA LYS A 58 -2.20 -18.59 -13.08
C LYS A 58 -1.79 -17.50 -12.09
N ALA A 59 -0.55 -17.01 -12.14
CA ALA A 59 -0.09 -15.90 -11.30
C ALA A 59 -0.76 -14.57 -11.67
N TYR A 60 -1.01 -14.35 -12.96
CA TYR A 60 -1.70 -13.17 -13.50
C TYR A 60 -3.21 -13.23 -13.26
N GLU A 61 -3.87 -14.37 -13.49
CA GLU A 61 -5.29 -14.60 -13.15
C GLU A 61 -5.52 -14.43 -11.64
N SER A 62 -4.61 -14.97 -10.83
CA SER A 62 -4.59 -14.72 -9.39
C SER A 62 -4.46 -13.24 -9.07
N TYR A 63 -3.65 -12.45 -9.80
CA TYR A 63 -3.57 -11.01 -9.57
C TYR A 63 -4.88 -10.29 -9.92
N THR A 64 -5.49 -10.63 -11.05
CA THR A 64 -6.77 -10.04 -11.48
C THR A 64 -7.97 -10.46 -10.63
N SER A 65 -7.92 -11.60 -9.93
CA SER A 65 -9.00 -12.05 -9.04
C SER A 65 -9.08 -11.29 -7.72
N PHE A 66 -8.08 -10.46 -7.39
CA PHE A 66 -8.01 -9.67 -6.15
C PHE A 66 -8.03 -8.16 -6.42
N ILE A 67 -8.68 -7.73 -7.51
CA ILE A 67 -8.92 -6.32 -7.76
C ILE A 67 -9.82 -5.78 -6.63
N GLU A 68 -9.40 -4.67 -6.03
CA GLU A 68 -10.25 -3.88 -5.12
C GLU A 68 -11.55 -3.54 -5.85
N GLU A 69 -12.67 -4.11 -5.41
CA GLU A 69 -14.01 -3.78 -5.92
C GLU A 69 -14.42 -2.37 -5.43
N ASP A 70 -15.35 -1.73 -6.15
CA ASP A 70 -15.84 -0.40 -5.79
C ASP A 70 -16.33 -0.39 -4.34
N VAL A 71 -15.73 0.51 -3.56
CA VAL A 71 -16.00 0.64 -2.13
C VAL A 71 -17.36 1.31 -1.96
N ASP A 72 -18.22 0.70 -1.15
CA ASP A 72 -19.49 1.28 -0.71
C ASP A 72 -19.27 1.83 0.70
N ASP A 73 -19.23 3.16 0.80
CA ASP A 73 -18.86 3.96 1.99
C ASP A 73 -19.97 4.01 3.07
N SER A 74 -20.84 3.00 3.15
CA SER A 74 -21.88 2.94 4.18
C SER A 74 -21.28 2.66 5.58
N GLU A 75 -21.51 3.58 6.53
CA GLU A 75 -21.01 3.47 7.91
C GLU A 75 -21.52 2.22 8.64
N GLU A 76 -22.67 1.67 8.21
CA GLU A 76 -23.27 0.45 8.76
C GLU A 76 -22.41 -0.81 8.55
N LYS A 77 -21.37 -0.75 7.70
CA LYS A 77 -20.48 -1.88 7.41
C LYS A 77 -19.30 -2.01 8.37
N ILE A 78 -19.12 -1.05 9.29
CA ILE A 78 -17.95 -0.98 10.17
C ILE A 78 -18.39 -1.08 11.62
N LYS A 79 -17.84 -2.06 12.36
CA LYS A 79 -18.02 -2.17 13.81
C LYS A 79 -16.66 -2.17 14.49
N VAL A 80 -16.52 -1.40 15.58
CA VAL A 80 -15.26 -1.28 16.32
C VAL A 80 -15.51 -1.59 17.79
N ILE A 81 -14.75 -2.54 18.34
CA ILE A 81 -14.64 -2.76 19.78
C ILE A 81 -13.29 -2.24 20.24
N TYR A 82 -13.30 -1.31 21.18
CA TYR A 82 -12.09 -0.77 21.80
C TYR A 82 -11.75 -1.55 23.06
N ILE A 83 -10.47 -1.92 23.22
CA ILE A 83 -9.94 -2.62 24.40
C ILE A 83 -8.88 -1.73 25.06
N PRO A 84 -9.30 -0.83 25.99
CA PRO A 84 -8.39 0.14 26.60
C PRO A 84 -7.20 -0.50 27.33
N SER A 85 -7.43 -1.63 27.99
CA SER A 85 -6.41 -2.34 28.77
C SER A 85 -5.21 -2.80 27.94
N LYS A 86 -5.38 -2.93 26.62
CA LYS A 86 -4.35 -3.41 25.68
C LYS A 86 -3.97 -2.36 24.62
N LEU A 87 -4.53 -1.15 24.69
CA LEU A 87 -4.30 -0.09 23.70
C LEU A 87 -4.55 -0.58 22.26
N MET A 88 -5.69 -1.25 22.08
CA MET A 88 -6.05 -1.88 20.80
C MET A 88 -7.52 -1.69 20.44
N GLU A 89 -7.83 -1.81 19.15
CA GLU A 89 -9.17 -1.80 18.57
C GLU A 89 -9.36 -3.06 17.72
N VAL A 90 -10.49 -3.73 17.87
CA VAL A 90 -10.93 -4.83 17.02
C VAL A 90 -11.95 -4.27 16.04
N VAL A 91 -11.62 -4.30 14.75
CA VAL A 91 -12.44 -3.70 13.69
C VAL A 91 -13.00 -4.81 12.81
N SER A 92 -14.33 -4.85 12.66
CA SER A 92 -15.05 -5.69 11.71
C SER A 92 -15.50 -4.85 10.53
N LEU A 93 -15.21 -5.31 9.32
CA LEU A 93 -15.54 -4.66 8.04
C LEU A 93 -16.33 -5.64 7.15
N GLN A 94 -17.52 -5.25 6.68
CA GLN A 94 -18.27 -6.03 5.70
C GLN A 94 -17.81 -5.69 4.27
N HIS A 95 -17.23 -6.64 3.55
CA HIS A 95 -16.77 -6.40 2.18
C HIS A 95 -17.93 -6.12 1.20
N PRO A 96 -17.84 -5.09 0.33
CA PRO A 96 -16.76 -4.11 0.23
C PRO A 96 -16.91 -2.97 1.24
N ALA A 97 -15.85 -2.73 2.00
CA ALA A 97 -15.70 -1.62 2.95
C ALA A 97 -14.23 -1.22 3.10
N SER A 98 -14.01 -0.09 3.76
CA SER A 98 -12.69 0.45 4.04
C SER A 98 -12.69 1.35 5.27
N VAL A 99 -11.54 1.49 5.92
CA VAL A 99 -11.37 2.40 7.06
C VAL A 99 -10.05 3.15 6.95
N THR A 100 -9.99 4.38 7.44
CA THR A 100 -8.77 5.19 7.47
C THR A 100 -8.03 4.96 8.79
N LEU A 101 -6.71 4.76 8.74
CA LEU A 101 -5.89 4.60 9.95
C LEU A 101 -5.41 5.93 10.51
N CYS A 102 -5.22 5.98 11.83
CA CYS A 102 -4.81 7.18 12.57
C CYS A 102 -3.65 6.87 13.53
N GLY A 103 -2.53 7.59 13.36
CA GLY A 103 -1.31 7.44 14.17
C GLY A 103 -0.31 6.44 13.59
N TYR A 104 0.57 5.94 14.46
CA TYR A 104 1.46 4.82 14.16
C TYR A 104 0.82 3.52 14.69
N VAL A 105 0.26 2.74 13.76
CA VAL A 105 -0.65 1.63 14.08
C VAL A 105 -0.07 0.33 13.56
N LYS A 106 -0.06 -0.71 14.41
CA LYS A 106 0.18 -2.07 13.95
C LYS A 106 -1.15 -2.68 13.54
N VAL A 107 -1.27 -3.00 12.25
CA VAL A 107 -2.45 -3.65 11.66
C VAL A 107 -2.17 -5.13 11.61
N THR A 108 -3.03 -5.94 12.21
CA THR A 108 -2.98 -7.40 12.14
C THR A 108 -4.28 -7.93 11.55
N VAL A 109 -4.21 -8.71 10.48
CA VAL A 109 -5.40 -9.31 9.86
C VAL A 109 -5.73 -10.61 10.58
N GLN A 110 -6.86 -10.66 11.27
CA GLN A 110 -7.31 -11.89 11.94
C GLN A 110 -8.18 -12.75 11.02
N LEU A 111 -8.98 -12.13 10.15
CA LEU A 111 -9.88 -12.82 9.25
C LEU A 111 -9.96 -12.09 7.92
N GLY A 112 -9.76 -12.81 6.82
CA GLY A 112 -9.86 -12.28 5.45
C GLY A 112 -8.58 -11.63 4.94
N HIS A 113 -8.70 -10.70 3.99
CA HIS A 113 -7.58 -10.03 3.34
C HIS A 113 -7.86 -8.53 3.17
N VAL A 114 -6.82 -7.72 3.25
CA VAL A 114 -6.90 -6.27 3.04
C VAL A 114 -5.75 -5.75 2.18
N SER A 115 -5.93 -4.55 1.64
CA SER A 115 -4.92 -3.80 0.90
C SER A 115 -4.67 -2.46 1.59
N ILE A 116 -3.39 -2.07 1.69
CA ILE A 116 -2.96 -0.77 2.19
C ILE A 116 -1.95 -0.21 1.19
N LEU A 117 -2.28 0.90 0.54
CA LEU A 117 -1.40 1.57 -0.43
C LEU A 117 -0.82 0.60 -1.50
N GLY A 118 -1.66 -0.33 -1.99
CA GLY A 118 -1.28 -1.32 -2.99
C GLY A 118 -0.58 -2.57 -2.45
N HIS A 119 -0.22 -2.61 -1.16
CA HIS A 119 0.32 -3.81 -0.51
C HIS A 119 -0.80 -4.68 0.05
N ARG A 120 -0.75 -5.99 -0.20
CA ARG A 120 -1.73 -6.95 0.28
C ARG A 120 -1.30 -7.59 1.59
N LEU A 121 -2.21 -7.62 2.56
CA LEU A 121 -2.06 -8.36 3.82
C LEU A 121 -2.97 -9.58 3.81
N GLU A 122 -2.39 -10.74 4.05
CA GLU A 122 -3.09 -12.01 4.20
C GLU A 122 -3.54 -12.28 5.63
N GLU A 123 -4.33 -13.33 5.84
CA GLU A 123 -4.77 -13.77 7.17
C GLU A 123 -3.55 -14.09 8.06
N GLU A 124 -3.59 -13.65 9.33
CA GLU A 124 -2.51 -13.68 10.31
C GLU A 124 -1.28 -12.80 9.99
N ALA A 125 -1.26 -12.07 8.88
CA ALA A 125 -0.21 -11.10 8.59
C ALA A 125 -0.33 -9.84 9.46
N SER A 126 0.80 -9.23 9.82
CA SER A 126 0.85 -7.98 10.57
C SER A 126 1.85 -7.00 9.99
N VAL A 127 1.52 -5.71 9.99
CA VAL A 127 2.42 -4.64 9.51
C VAL A 127 2.22 -3.35 10.31
N ASN A 128 3.29 -2.57 10.47
CA ASN A 128 3.21 -1.24 11.05
C ASN A 128 2.94 -0.20 9.96
N VAL A 129 2.01 0.71 10.22
CA VAL A 129 1.58 1.75 9.28
C VAL A 129 1.70 3.11 9.95
N PHE A 130 2.34 4.05 9.25
CA PHE A 130 2.48 5.43 9.71
C PHE A 130 1.44 6.30 9.00
N SER A 131 0.35 6.62 9.69
CA SER A 131 -0.82 7.30 9.12
C SER A 131 -1.19 8.54 9.93
N THR A 132 -0.62 9.69 9.60
CA THR A 132 -0.85 10.95 10.35
C THR A 132 -1.21 12.09 9.41
N GLU A 133 -1.81 13.15 9.95
CA GLU A 133 -2.29 14.29 9.16
C GLU A 133 -1.18 14.91 8.30
N GLY A 134 0.04 15.01 8.85
CA GLY A 134 1.18 15.62 8.17
C GLY A 134 1.81 14.77 7.05
N VAL A 135 1.57 13.46 7.04
CA VAL A 135 2.17 12.54 6.04
C VAL A 135 1.14 11.87 5.15
N GLY A 136 -0.12 12.30 5.25
CA GLY A 136 -1.27 11.71 4.62
C GLY A 136 -1.76 10.46 5.36
N TRP A 137 -3.09 10.33 5.47
CA TRP A 137 -3.70 9.14 6.03
C TRP A 137 -3.74 7.98 5.03
N LYS A 138 -3.70 6.77 5.57
CA LYS A 138 -3.66 5.52 4.81
C LYS A 138 -5.01 4.81 4.99
N LYS A 139 -5.60 4.46 3.84
CA LYS A 139 -6.84 3.70 3.76
C LYS A 139 -6.50 2.21 3.80
N VAL A 140 -7.24 1.46 4.61
CA VAL A 140 -7.28 0.00 4.57
C VAL A 140 -8.53 -0.37 3.79
N SER A 141 -8.34 -1.03 2.65
CA SER A 141 -9.43 -1.49 1.80
C SER A 141 -9.59 -3.00 1.92
N THR A 142 -10.82 -3.47 2.08
CA THR A 142 -11.10 -4.92 2.10
C THR A 142 -10.88 -5.54 0.71
N LEU A 143 -10.32 -6.74 0.68
CA LEU A 143 -10.18 -7.54 -0.53
C LEU A 143 -11.15 -8.72 -0.50
N LYS A 144 -11.65 -9.10 -1.68
CA LYS A 144 -12.47 -10.30 -1.82
C LYS A 144 -11.67 -11.52 -1.35
N SER A 145 -12.17 -12.19 -0.33
CA SER A 145 -11.52 -13.36 0.25
C SER A 145 -12.57 -14.34 0.76
N CYS A 146 -12.26 -15.63 0.68
CA CYS A 146 -12.97 -16.68 1.37
C CYS A 146 -12.13 -17.11 2.58
N HIS A 147 -12.77 -17.24 3.75
CA HIS A 147 -12.08 -17.62 4.97
C HIS A 147 -11.47 -19.02 4.84
N LYS A 148 -10.17 -19.16 5.15
CA LYS A 148 -9.50 -20.46 5.19
C LYS A 148 -9.79 -21.19 6.51
N SER A 149 -10.04 -20.44 7.58
CA SER A 149 -10.28 -20.93 8.94
C SER A 149 -11.78 -21.17 9.21
N THR A 150 -12.08 -22.11 10.12
CA THR A 150 -13.46 -22.33 10.60
C THR A 150 -13.88 -21.15 11.48
N ILE A 151 -14.99 -20.49 11.13
CA ILE A 151 -15.56 -19.35 11.87
C ILE A 151 -15.72 -19.68 13.37
N GLU A 152 -16.10 -20.91 13.72
CA GLU A 152 -16.22 -21.35 15.11
C GLU A 152 -14.90 -21.29 15.90
N GLY A 153 -13.78 -21.65 15.27
CA GLY A 153 -12.46 -21.58 15.89
C GLY A 153 -12.04 -20.13 16.13
N PHE A 154 -12.34 -19.27 15.16
CA PHE A 154 -12.12 -17.83 15.27
C PHE A 154 -12.97 -17.20 16.37
N HIS A 155 -14.25 -17.55 16.49
CA HIS A 155 -15.14 -17.04 17.55
C HIS A 155 -14.56 -17.32 18.94
N LYS A 156 -14.04 -18.52 19.19
CA LYS A 156 -13.40 -18.85 20.47
C LYS A 156 -12.14 -18.02 20.73
N LYS A 157 -11.29 -17.82 19.71
CA LYS A 157 -10.08 -16.98 19.79
C LYS A 157 -10.45 -15.53 20.14
N LEU A 158 -11.46 -14.98 19.46
CA LEU A 158 -11.92 -13.61 19.65
C LEU A 158 -12.61 -13.42 21.00
N GLN A 159 -13.48 -14.35 21.42
CA GLN A 159 -14.07 -14.35 22.76
C GLN A 159 -12.98 -14.29 23.83
N CYS A 160 -11.95 -15.13 23.73
CA CYS A 160 -10.83 -15.13 24.67
C CYS A 160 -10.09 -13.78 24.70
N LEU A 161 -9.89 -13.16 23.54
CA LEU A 161 -9.27 -11.84 23.42
C LEU A 161 -10.12 -10.73 24.09
N LEU A 162 -11.45 -10.88 24.02
CA LEU A 162 -12.48 -9.95 24.49
C LEU A 162 -13.07 -10.29 25.87
N ASN A 163 -12.50 -11.25 26.61
CA ASN A 163 -13.06 -11.78 27.87
C ASN A 163 -13.40 -10.72 28.96
N ASN A 164 -12.76 -9.55 28.92
CA ASN A 164 -12.98 -8.48 29.90
C ASN A 164 -13.98 -7.41 29.42
N GLU A 165 -14.46 -7.51 28.18
CA GLU A 165 -15.41 -6.56 27.60
C GLU A 165 -16.85 -6.98 27.89
N LYS A 166 -17.80 -6.06 27.65
CA LYS A 166 -19.23 -6.32 27.90
C LYS A 166 -19.71 -7.46 27.00
N GLU A 167 -20.16 -8.54 27.62
CA GLU A 167 -20.60 -9.77 26.94
C GLU A 167 -21.65 -9.52 25.85
N ARG A 168 -22.57 -8.55 26.07
CA ARG A 168 -23.57 -8.16 25.06
C ARG A 168 -22.96 -7.58 23.79
N ASP A 169 -22.01 -6.65 23.93
CA ASP A 169 -21.39 -5.97 22.78
C ASP A 169 -20.49 -6.95 22.01
N VAL A 170 -19.81 -7.85 22.74
CA VAL A 170 -18.99 -8.93 22.17
C VAL A 170 -19.87 -9.92 21.41
N GLN A 171 -20.99 -10.36 21.99
CA GLN A 171 -21.87 -11.33 21.33
C GLN A 171 -22.52 -10.72 20.10
N GLU A 172 -22.99 -9.47 20.17
CA GLU A 172 -23.51 -8.77 18.99
C GLU A 172 -22.44 -8.69 17.90
N PHE A 173 -21.19 -8.33 18.24
CA PHE A 173 -20.10 -8.29 17.28
C PHE A 173 -19.84 -9.65 16.63
N LEU A 174 -19.82 -10.73 17.42
CA LEU A 174 -19.61 -12.10 16.94
C LEU A 174 -20.74 -12.58 16.03
N ASP A 175 -21.98 -12.26 16.36
CA ASP A 175 -23.16 -12.65 15.57
C ASP A 175 -23.17 -11.99 14.18
N ASN A 176 -22.47 -10.85 14.02
CA ASN A 176 -22.33 -10.16 12.75
C ASN A 176 -21.18 -10.68 11.87
N ILE A 177 -20.39 -11.64 12.34
CA ILE A 177 -19.32 -12.25 11.56
C ILE A 177 -19.93 -13.27 10.60
N GLY A 178 -19.94 -12.90 9.33
CA GLY A 178 -20.40 -13.73 8.22
C GLY A 178 -19.29 -14.09 7.24
N SER A 179 -19.67 -14.61 6.08
CA SER A 179 -18.75 -15.06 5.02
C SER A 179 -18.03 -13.93 4.25
N ARG A 180 -18.43 -12.67 4.48
CA ARG A 180 -17.85 -11.47 3.85
C ARG A 180 -17.22 -10.51 4.86
N THR A 181 -17.07 -10.96 6.10
CA THR A 181 -16.60 -10.13 7.19
C THR A 181 -15.08 -10.24 7.31
N ILE A 182 -14.39 -9.11 7.21
CA ILE A 182 -12.96 -9.01 7.51
C ILE A 182 -12.84 -8.54 8.95
N VAL A 183 -11.94 -9.15 9.73
CA VAL A 183 -11.64 -8.70 11.09
C VAL A 183 -10.18 -8.33 11.21
N LEU A 184 -9.93 -7.11 11.70
CA LEU A 184 -8.62 -6.54 11.93
C LEU A 184 -8.42 -6.29 13.43
N ILE A 185 -7.19 -6.47 13.89
CA ILE A 185 -6.72 -5.96 15.17
C ILE A 185 -5.79 -4.79 14.88
N LEU A 186 -6.13 -3.63 15.42
CA LEU A 186 -5.32 -2.42 15.38
C LEU A 186 -4.71 -2.22 16.76
N GLU A 187 -3.39 -2.12 16.85
CA GLU A 187 -2.68 -1.86 18.11
C GLU A 187 -1.92 -0.55 17.99
N LYS A 188 -1.92 0.27 19.06
CA LYS A 188 -1.04 1.43 19.13
C LYS A 188 0.40 0.93 19.23
N ALA A 189 1.19 1.17 18.18
CA ALA A 189 2.60 0.79 18.16
C ALA A 189 3.47 1.92 18.71
N LEU A 190 4.57 1.56 19.37
CA LEU A 190 5.61 2.53 19.73
C LEU A 190 6.43 2.85 18.49
N LEU A 191 6.78 4.14 18.31
CA LEU A 191 7.70 4.50 17.26
C LEU A 191 9.06 3.79 17.44
N PRO A 192 9.72 3.41 16.33
CA PRO A 192 11.10 2.94 16.35
C PRO A 192 12.01 3.96 17.05
N LEU A 193 13.07 3.50 17.73
CA LEU A 193 13.99 4.37 18.48
C LEU A 193 14.41 5.66 17.72
N PRO A 194 14.79 5.62 16.43
CA PRO A 194 15.16 6.83 15.69
C PRO A 194 14.04 7.86 15.55
N LEU A 195 12.78 7.48 15.74
CA LEU A 195 11.60 8.32 15.56
C LEU A 195 10.91 8.70 16.88
N GLN A 196 11.30 8.13 18.03
CA GLN A 196 10.67 8.43 19.32
C GLN A 196 10.79 9.91 19.72
N PHE A 197 11.79 10.62 19.22
CA PHE A 197 11.90 12.07 19.41
C PHE A 197 10.68 12.82 18.85
N LEU A 198 9.99 12.29 17.83
CA LEU A 198 8.78 12.90 17.29
C LEU A 198 7.65 12.89 18.32
N GLU A 199 7.53 11.85 19.16
CA GLU A 199 6.54 11.82 20.25
C GLU A 199 6.83 12.90 21.29
N LEU A 200 8.11 13.13 21.60
CA LEU A 200 8.53 14.08 22.61
C LEU A 200 8.46 15.54 22.12
N TYR A 201 8.91 15.80 20.90
CA TYR A 201 9.11 17.17 20.39
C TYR A 201 8.08 17.60 19.35
N SER A 202 7.38 16.67 18.70
CA SER A 202 6.35 16.95 17.70
C SER A 202 5.12 16.05 17.85
N PRO A 203 4.50 15.98 19.05
CA PRO A 203 3.35 15.09 19.28
C PRO A 203 2.18 15.37 18.35
N LYS A 204 2.03 16.63 17.90
CA LYS A 204 1.01 17.04 16.92
C LYS A 204 1.24 16.49 15.51
N ALA A 205 2.46 16.10 15.16
CA ALA A 205 2.74 15.45 13.88
C ALA A 205 2.34 13.97 13.87
N ILE A 206 2.15 13.36 15.05
CA ILE A 206 1.79 11.96 15.22
C ILE A 206 0.31 11.80 15.55
N HIS A 207 -0.20 12.64 16.46
CA HIS A 207 -1.57 12.57 16.94
C HIS A 207 -2.43 13.67 16.29
N PRO A 208 -3.45 13.31 15.49
CA PRO A 208 -4.33 14.30 14.87
C PRO A 208 -5.10 15.10 15.93
N LYS A 209 -5.39 16.37 15.61
CA LYS A 209 -6.02 17.34 16.54
C LYS A 209 -7.42 16.95 17.03
N ASN A 210 -8.07 15.96 16.43
CA ASN A 210 -9.43 15.54 16.76
C ASN A 210 -9.54 14.73 18.08
N SER A 211 -8.44 14.32 18.71
CA SER A 211 -8.47 13.85 20.10
C SER A 211 -8.67 14.98 21.14
N ARG A 212 -8.99 16.21 20.70
CA ARG A 212 -9.66 17.22 21.53
C ARG A 212 -11.19 17.03 21.51
N ARG A 213 -11.68 15.86 21.92
CA ARG A 213 -12.96 15.86 22.65
C ARG A 213 -12.63 16.32 24.08
N ASN A 214 -12.66 17.66 24.24
CA ASN A 214 -12.68 18.41 25.49
C ASN A 214 -11.49 18.25 26.47
N ILE A 215 -10.35 18.88 26.18
CA ILE A 215 -9.40 19.27 27.23
C ILE A 215 -10.03 20.32 28.19
N GLU A 216 -11.06 21.04 27.75
CA GLU A 216 -11.81 21.96 28.61
C GLU A 216 -12.77 21.24 29.59
N GLN A 217 -13.06 19.94 29.41
CA GLN A 217 -13.82 19.15 30.38
C GLN A 217 -12.92 18.42 31.41
N ILE A 218 -11.60 18.48 31.27
CA ILE A 218 -10.65 17.92 32.25
C ILE A 218 -10.70 18.67 33.60
N VAL A 219 -11.38 19.82 33.66
CA VAL A 219 -11.63 20.55 34.91
C VAL A 219 -12.80 19.96 35.72
N ASN A 220 -13.66 19.11 35.13
CA ASN A 220 -14.76 18.46 35.85
C ASN A 220 -14.60 16.93 35.82
N VAL A 221 -13.75 16.44 36.73
CA VAL A 221 -13.55 15.01 36.98
C VAL A 221 -14.75 14.45 37.73
N SER A 222 -15.73 13.90 37.00
CA SER A 222 -16.69 12.96 37.58
C SER A 222 -17.06 11.77 36.68
N ASP A 223 -16.68 11.77 35.39
CA ASP A 223 -16.89 10.63 34.49
C ASP A 223 -15.58 10.16 33.85
N CYS A 224 -14.86 9.29 34.55
CA CYS A 224 -13.70 8.57 33.99
C CYS A 224 -14.20 7.37 33.15
N SER A 225 -14.80 7.63 31.98
CA SER A 225 -14.88 6.59 30.95
C SER A 225 -13.58 6.59 30.15
N PRO A 226 -12.97 5.41 29.87
CA PRO A 226 -11.75 5.35 29.08
C PRO A 226 -12.03 5.92 27.67
N GLN A 227 -11.29 6.96 27.28
CA GLN A 227 -11.43 7.57 25.97
C GLN A 227 -10.97 6.59 24.87
N PRO A 228 -11.66 6.54 23.72
CA PRO A 228 -11.28 5.70 22.59
C PRO A 228 -9.89 6.06 22.09
N LEU A 229 -9.15 5.07 21.60
CA LEU A 229 -7.79 5.24 21.11
C LEU A 229 -7.73 5.95 19.74
N ASP A 230 -8.84 5.97 19.02
CA ASP A 230 -9.03 6.54 17.70
C ASP A 230 -7.95 6.05 16.70
N LEU A 231 -7.66 4.74 16.67
CA LEU A 231 -6.68 4.16 15.72
C LEU A 231 -7.22 4.09 14.30
N CYS A 232 -8.53 4.25 14.14
CA CYS A 232 -9.19 4.31 12.84
C CYS A 232 -10.37 5.29 12.83
N CYS A 233 -10.72 5.80 11.65
CA CYS A 233 -11.85 6.70 11.45
C CYS A 233 -12.42 6.58 10.03
N ASN A 234 -13.58 7.20 9.82
CA ASN A 234 -14.20 7.36 8.50
C ASN A 234 -13.76 8.67 7.80
N GLU A 235 -12.77 9.38 8.34
CA GLU A 235 -12.34 10.64 7.71
C GLU A 235 -11.59 10.39 6.40
N THR A 236 -11.94 11.18 5.39
CA THR A 236 -11.32 11.16 4.06
C THR A 236 -10.39 12.36 3.83
N LYS A 237 -10.36 13.31 4.77
CA LYS A 237 -9.51 14.50 4.68
C LYS A 237 -8.03 14.10 4.75
N ASN A 238 -7.19 14.66 3.88
CA ASN A 238 -5.75 14.33 3.81
C ASN A 238 -5.45 12.84 3.54
N LEU A 239 -6.43 12.08 3.04
CA LEU A 239 -6.21 10.71 2.62
C LEU A 239 -5.32 10.68 1.37
N ILE A 240 -4.35 9.76 1.34
CA ILE A 240 -3.60 9.48 0.11
C ILE A 240 -4.57 8.84 -0.89
N ASN A 241 -4.94 9.59 -1.93
CA ASN A 241 -5.83 9.11 -2.97
C ASN A 241 -5.02 8.38 -4.05
N ILE A 242 -5.38 7.13 -4.31
CA ILE A 242 -4.80 6.32 -5.39
C ILE A 242 -5.79 6.34 -6.56
N ASN A 243 -5.42 7.05 -7.63
CA ASN A 243 -6.20 7.12 -8.85
C ASN A 243 -6.20 5.75 -9.58
N SER A 244 -7.23 5.49 -10.39
CA SER A 244 -7.33 4.33 -11.29
C SER A 244 -6.09 4.19 -12.19
N ASP A 245 -5.48 5.29 -12.61
CA ASP A 245 -4.29 5.26 -13.46
C ASP A 245 -3.10 4.58 -12.77
N TYR A 246 -2.94 4.79 -11.46
CA TYR A 246 -1.88 4.12 -10.69
C TYR A 246 -2.11 2.61 -10.67
N LYS A 247 -3.37 2.18 -10.59
CA LYS A 247 -3.76 0.77 -10.65
C LYS A 247 -3.46 0.16 -12.02
N LEU A 248 -3.75 0.89 -13.10
CA LEU A 248 -3.45 0.47 -14.48
C LEU A 248 -1.94 0.34 -14.72
N ILE A 249 -1.15 1.34 -14.32
CA ILE A 249 0.31 1.30 -14.45
C ILE A 249 0.87 0.12 -13.65
N ALA A 250 0.43 -0.07 -12.40
CA ALA A 250 0.89 -1.19 -11.59
C ALA A 250 0.58 -2.56 -12.21
N LYS A 251 -0.58 -2.68 -12.88
CA LYS A 251 -0.96 -3.89 -13.61
C LYS A 251 -0.02 -4.16 -14.79
N GLU A 252 0.30 -3.15 -15.61
CA GLU A 252 1.23 -3.32 -16.72
C GLU A 252 2.66 -3.61 -16.24
N VAL A 253 3.09 -2.99 -15.15
CA VAL A 253 4.37 -3.29 -14.51
C VAL A 253 4.44 -4.74 -14.06
N ILE A 254 3.43 -5.25 -13.35
CA ILE A 254 3.39 -6.66 -12.93
C ILE A 254 3.38 -7.60 -14.14
N LYS A 255 2.60 -7.28 -15.17
CA LYS A 255 2.53 -8.06 -16.39
C LYS A 255 3.88 -8.14 -17.10
N ALA A 256 4.58 -7.02 -17.22
CA ALA A 256 5.94 -6.97 -17.77
C ALA A 256 6.93 -7.77 -16.90
N SER A 257 6.87 -7.63 -15.58
CA SER A 257 7.72 -8.43 -14.66
C SER A 257 7.47 -9.93 -14.78
N LEU A 258 6.21 -10.36 -14.92
CA LEU A 258 5.87 -11.78 -15.13
C LEU A 258 6.36 -12.29 -16.50
N LYS A 259 6.33 -11.44 -17.52
CA LYS A 259 6.87 -11.76 -18.85
C LYS A 259 8.38 -12.01 -18.79
N SER A 260 9.15 -11.12 -18.15
CA SER A 260 10.59 -11.30 -17.93
C SER A 260 10.91 -12.62 -17.24
N VAL A 261 10.12 -13.02 -16.23
CA VAL A 261 10.26 -14.33 -15.58
C VAL A 261 9.99 -15.49 -16.54
N SER A 262 8.96 -15.39 -17.40
CA SER A 262 8.65 -16.43 -18.39
C SER A 262 9.72 -16.58 -19.48
N GLU A 263 10.43 -15.50 -19.79
CA GLU A 263 11.51 -15.44 -20.78
C GLU A 263 12.89 -15.76 -20.14
N ASN A 264 12.90 -16.19 -18.87
CA ASN A 264 14.12 -16.47 -18.08
C ASN A 264 15.11 -15.29 -18.04
N GLU A 265 14.62 -14.05 -18.09
CA GLU A 265 15.46 -12.87 -17.90
C GLU A 265 15.93 -12.79 -16.45
N ALA A 266 17.18 -12.36 -16.26
CA ALA A 266 17.77 -12.24 -14.92
C ALA A 266 17.10 -11.15 -14.05
N HIS A 267 16.46 -10.17 -14.67
CA HIS A 267 15.88 -9.00 -14.00
C HIS A 267 14.55 -8.61 -14.65
N GLY A 268 13.66 -8.00 -13.84
CA GLY A 268 12.41 -7.42 -14.33
C GLY A 268 12.59 -6.09 -15.08
N PRO A 269 11.49 -5.46 -15.52
CA PRO A 269 11.52 -4.20 -16.26
C PRO A 269 12.17 -3.07 -15.47
N ARG A 270 12.90 -2.19 -16.17
CA ARG A 270 13.45 -0.94 -15.62
C ARG A 270 12.46 0.19 -15.87
N ILE A 271 11.98 0.82 -14.81
CA ILE A 271 10.92 1.83 -14.88
C ILE A 271 11.47 3.17 -14.41
N LEU A 272 11.36 4.19 -15.25
CA LEU A 272 11.69 5.57 -14.90
C LEU A 272 10.39 6.35 -14.64
N VAL A 273 10.28 6.94 -13.45
CA VAL A 273 9.19 7.87 -13.11
C VAL A 273 9.77 9.27 -13.01
N TYR A 274 9.37 10.16 -13.92
CA TYR A 274 9.81 11.56 -13.95
C TYR A 274 8.60 12.50 -14.08
N GLY A 275 8.81 13.79 -13.81
CA GLY A 275 7.74 14.80 -13.85
C GLY A 275 7.99 15.94 -12.85
N PRO A 276 7.16 17.00 -12.87
CA PRO A 276 7.36 18.18 -12.03
C PRO A 276 7.23 17.89 -10.53
N GLN A 277 7.76 18.80 -9.70
CA GLN A 277 7.58 18.72 -8.25
C GLN A 277 6.08 18.72 -7.91
N GLY A 278 5.66 17.88 -6.96
CA GLY A 278 4.26 17.79 -6.55
C GLY A 278 3.35 16.95 -7.45
N ALA A 279 3.85 16.38 -8.56
CA ALA A 279 3.08 15.52 -9.46
C ALA A 279 2.66 14.14 -8.88
N GLY A 280 3.06 13.82 -7.64
CA GLY A 280 2.74 12.54 -7.00
C GLY A 280 3.71 11.39 -7.31
N LYS A 281 4.87 11.67 -7.90
CA LYS A 281 5.89 10.66 -8.26
C LYS A 281 6.25 9.70 -7.11
N SER A 282 6.55 10.22 -5.92
CA SER A 282 6.89 9.39 -4.76
C SER A 282 5.72 8.52 -4.32
N THR A 283 4.49 9.01 -4.45
CA THR A 283 3.27 8.23 -4.15
C THR A 283 3.09 7.09 -5.16
N LEU A 284 3.27 7.37 -6.46
CA LEU A 284 3.24 6.33 -7.50
C LEU A 284 4.32 5.29 -7.27
N LEU A 285 5.56 5.70 -7.01
CA LEU A 285 6.67 4.79 -6.75
C LEU A 285 6.41 3.89 -5.54
N ARG A 286 5.94 4.44 -4.41
CA ARG A 286 5.54 3.63 -3.24
C ARG A 286 4.45 2.64 -3.59
N TYR A 287 3.43 3.06 -4.34
CA TYR A 287 2.34 2.19 -4.78
C TYR A 287 2.86 1.04 -5.67
N LEU A 288 3.70 1.35 -6.67
CA LEU A 288 4.31 0.35 -7.56
C LEU A 288 5.18 -0.65 -6.79
N ILE A 289 6.02 -0.19 -5.86
CA ILE A 289 6.84 -1.05 -5.01
C ILE A 289 5.95 -1.98 -4.18
N ASN A 290 4.98 -1.42 -3.47
CA ASN A 290 4.04 -2.17 -2.63
C ASN A 290 3.27 -3.23 -3.42
N THR A 291 2.80 -2.88 -4.61
CA THR A 291 2.06 -3.78 -5.49
C THR A 291 2.96 -4.86 -6.08
N THR A 292 4.19 -4.54 -6.47
CA THR A 292 5.18 -5.49 -7.00
C THR A 292 5.62 -6.50 -5.93
N LEU A 293 5.84 -6.05 -4.69
CA LEU A 293 6.20 -6.89 -3.55
C LEU A 293 5.11 -7.90 -3.15
N ASN A 294 3.90 -7.80 -3.69
CA ASN A 294 2.87 -8.84 -3.51
C ASN A 294 3.16 -10.12 -4.33
N LYS A 295 4.11 -10.06 -5.28
CA LYS A 295 4.41 -11.15 -6.22
C LYS A 295 5.89 -11.50 -6.30
N PHE A 296 6.76 -10.54 -5.99
CA PHE A 296 8.20 -10.69 -6.06
C PHE A 296 8.82 -10.38 -4.69
N ASP A 297 9.94 -11.04 -4.38
CA ASP A 297 10.58 -10.91 -3.05
C ASP A 297 11.29 -9.57 -2.86
N ASP A 298 11.67 -8.91 -3.96
CA ASP A 298 12.39 -7.64 -3.91
C ASP A 298 12.11 -6.72 -5.11
N VAL A 299 12.42 -5.44 -4.90
CA VAL A 299 12.44 -4.38 -5.92
C VAL A 299 13.69 -3.54 -5.71
N TYR A 300 14.44 -3.28 -6.77
CA TYR A 300 15.57 -2.35 -6.72
C TYR A 300 15.08 -0.92 -7.00
N TYR A 301 15.34 0.00 -6.07
CA TYR A 301 14.97 1.40 -6.15
C TYR A 301 16.22 2.25 -6.37
N LEU A 302 16.33 2.88 -7.54
CA LEU A 302 17.38 3.85 -7.84
C LEU A 302 16.83 5.25 -7.57
N ASP A 303 17.37 5.89 -6.54
CA ASP A 303 17.04 7.27 -6.18
C ASP A 303 18.04 8.23 -6.81
N THR A 304 17.56 9.09 -7.71
CA THR A 304 18.36 10.11 -8.39
C THR A 304 17.93 11.53 -8.04
N ASP A 305 17.02 11.72 -7.08
CA ASP A 305 16.57 13.04 -6.62
C ASP A 305 17.22 13.38 -5.27
N PRO A 306 18.33 14.16 -5.26
CA PRO A 306 19.01 14.49 -4.02
C PRO A 306 18.19 15.42 -3.10
N GLY A 307 17.12 16.06 -3.60
CA GLY A 307 16.31 16.99 -2.82
C GLY A 307 15.21 16.29 -2.02
N GLN A 308 14.65 15.20 -2.56
CA GLN A 308 13.53 14.49 -1.94
C GLN A 308 13.74 12.97 -2.00
N THR A 309 14.75 12.50 -1.27
CA THR A 309 15.13 11.10 -1.21
C THR A 309 14.12 10.22 -0.45
N GLU A 310 14.03 8.95 -0.84
CA GLU A 310 13.12 7.96 -0.21
C GLU A 310 13.83 7.15 0.90
N PHE A 311 15.03 6.64 0.63
CA PHE A 311 15.73 5.71 1.53
C PHE A 311 17.00 6.28 2.16
N SER A 312 17.55 7.36 1.62
CA SER A 312 18.80 7.98 2.09
C SER A 312 18.53 9.37 2.68
N PRO A 313 19.47 9.95 3.44
CA PRO A 313 19.45 11.39 3.71
C PRO A 313 19.49 12.21 2.41
N PRO A 314 19.00 13.46 2.42
CA PRO A 314 19.13 14.37 1.28
C PRO A 314 20.58 14.54 0.83
N GLY A 315 20.79 14.77 -0.46
CA GLY A 315 22.11 14.95 -1.08
C GLY A 315 22.79 13.66 -1.56
N VAL A 316 22.08 12.53 -1.56
CA VAL A 316 22.63 11.21 -1.91
C VAL A 316 21.88 10.61 -3.10
N VAL A 317 22.63 10.06 -4.05
CA VAL A 317 22.11 9.13 -5.07
C VAL A 317 22.33 7.71 -4.55
N SER A 318 21.30 6.86 -4.57
CA SER A 318 21.40 5.53 -3.96
C SER A 318 20.66 4.46 -4.75
N LEU A 319 21.17 3.23 -4.70
CA LEU A 319 20.47 2.04 -5.16
C LEU A 319 20.10 1.18 -3.95
N THR A 320 18.81 1.04 -3.67
CA THR A 320 18.31 0.31 -2.50
C THR A 320 17.56 -0.94 -2.92
N LYS A 321 17.94 -2.10 -2.38
CA LYS A 321 17.14 -3.34 -2.48
C LYS A 321 15.99 -3.30 -1.46
N VAL A 322 14.77 -3.15 -1.93
CA VAL A 322 13.55 -3.08 -1.11
C VAL A 322 12.90 -4.46 -1.03
N THR A 323 12.61 -4.93 0.19
CA THR A 323 12.08 -6.29 0.45
C THR A 323 10.81 -6.27 1.31
N GLY A 324 10.27 -5.09 1.58
CA GLY A 324 9.11 -4.90 2.44
C GLY A 324 8.35 -3.64 2.06
N PRO A 325 7.06 -3.56 2.42
CA PRO A 325 6.18 -2.50 1.95
C PRO A 325 6.52 -1.14 2.58
N LEU A 326 6.30 -0.09 1.80
CA LEU A 326 6.47 1.30 2.16
C LEU A 326 5.12 1.88 2.62
N LEU A 327 4.83 1.73 3.91
CA LEU A 327 3.57 2.16 4.55
C LEU A 327 3.77 3.39 5.47
N GLY A 328 4.77 4.21 5.15
CA GLY A 328 5.11 5.42 5.90
C GLY A 328 5.86 6.45 5.07
N PRO A 329 6.16 7.63 5.64
CA PRO A 329 6.97 8.66 4.99
C PRO A 329 8.44 8.22 4.85
N SER A 330 9.22 8.86 3.97
CA SER A 330 10.64 8.50 3.74
C SER A 330 11.49 8.44 5.01
N PHE A 331 11.31 9.40 5.92
CA PHE A 331 12.02 9.42 7.21
C PHE A 331 11.72 8.20 8.10
N SER A 332 10.65 7.45 7.85
CA SER A 332 10.28 6.28 8.66
C SER A 332 11.04 5.00 8.31
N HIS A 333 11.79 4.99 7.21
CA HIS A 333 12.47 3.80 6.70
C HIS A 333 13.83 4.13 6.05
N LEU A 334 14.50 5.17 6.54
CA LEU A 334 15.86 5.48 6.11
C LEU A 334 16.80 4.31 6.36
N ARG A 335 17.72 4.10 5.42
CA ARG A 335 18.75 3.06 5.45
C ARG A 335 20.11 3.70 5.34
N THR A 336 21.11 3.02 5.91
CA THR A 336 22.50 3.38 5.65
C THR A 336 22.78 3.15 4.16
N PRO A 337 23.26 4.16 3.42
CA PRO A 337 23.70 3.98 2.04
C PRO A 337 24.81 2.94 1.98
N TYR A 338 24.77 2.02 1.01
CA TYR A 338 25.82 1.03 0.77
C TYR A 338 26.84 1.52 -0.24
#